data_AF-A0A0M8SQ62-F1
#
_entry.id   AF-A0A0M8SQ62-F1
#
_cell.length_a   1.000
_cell.length_b   1.000
_cell.length_c   1.000
_cell.angle_alpha   90.00
_cell.angle_beta   90.00
_cell.angle_gamma   90.00
#
_symmetry.space_group_name_H-M   'P 1'
#
loop_
_entity.id
_entity.type
_entity.pdbx_description
1 polymer ?
#
loop_
_entity_poly.entity_id
_entity_poly.type
_entity_poly.pdbx_seq_one_letter_code
_entity_poly.pdbx_strand_id
1 'polypeptide(L)'
;MDGYAWDGDHRWTLELVREWWRDRERILEYLRDQVHEWERYDRWIPNQRAVEGALDFAAYIAGGTDSGSVETDLQIYLYWLQERRSPSPADRLPEL
;
A
#
# COMPACT_ATOMS: atom_id res chain seq x y z
N MET A 1 -2.39 18.20 16.66
CA MET A 1 -2.47 16.80 16.21
C MET A 1 -1.80 16.81 14.86
N ASP A 2 -0.48 16.66 14.85
CA ASP A 2 0.34 16.99 13.69
C ASP A 2 0.74 15.67 13.03
N GLY A 3 -0.10 15.24 12.09
CA GLY A 3 0.02 13.98 11.37
C GLY A 3 0.77 14.14 10.05
N TYR A 4 1.65 13.18 9.78
CA TYR A 4 2.11 12.70 8.47
C TYR A 4 2.88 13.63 7.51
N ALA A 5 3.07 14.91 7.80
CA ALA A 5 3.89 15.75 6.92
C ALA A 5 5.35 15.75 7.37
N TRP A 6 6.25 14.97 6.72
CA TRP A 6 7.62 15.51 6.61
C TRP A 6 8.54 15.15 5.44
N ASP A 7 8.24 14.24 4.50
CA ASP A 7 9.10 14.21 3.29
C ASP A 7 8.50 13.62 1.99
N GLY A 8 7.29 13.06 2.03
CA GLY A 8 6.67 12.44 0.85
C GLY A 8 5.71 13.36 0.08
N ASP A 9 4.87 14.10 0.80
CA ASP A 9 3.67 14.74 0.22
C ASP A 9 3.95 15.87 -0.79
N HIS A 10 5.13 16.46 -0.75
CA HIS A 10 5.54 17.45 -1.76
C HIS A 10 5.94 16.81 -3.09
N ARG A 11 6.22 15.49 -3.10
CA ARG A 11 6.63 14.75 -4.30
C ARG A 11 5.52 13.91 -4.89
N TRP A 12 4.54 13.50 -4.09
CA TRP A 12 3.39 12.73 -4.58
C TRP A 12 2.36 13.64 -5.23
N THR A 13 2.15 13.42 -6.52
CA THR A 13 1.03 13.99 -7.28
C THR A 13 -0.06 12.93 -7.45
N LEU A 14 -1.26 13.38 -7.83
CA LEU A 14 -2.36 12.46 -8.14
C LEU A 14 -1.93 11.46 -9.22
N GLU A 15 -1.24 11.95 -10.24
CA GLU A 15 -0.76 11.15 -11.36
C GLU A 15 0.22 10.08 -10.91
N LEU A 16 1.16 10.41 -10.03
CA LEU A 16 2.15 9.46 -9.50
C LEU A 16 1.49 8.39 -8.62
N VAL A 17 0.49 8.75 -7.81
CA VAL A 17 -0.27 7.79 -7.01
C VAL A 17 -1.05 6.82 -7.90
N ARG A 18 -1.71 7.33 -8.95
CA ARG A 18 -2.43 6.50 -9.93
C ARG A 18 -1.52 5.63 -10.77
N GLU A 19 -0.34 6.14 -11.13
CA GLU A 19 0.71 5.36 -11.80
C GLU A 19 1.17 4.22 -10.90
N TRP A 20 1.50 4.51 -9.64
CA TRP A 20 1.88 3.49 -8.67
C TRP A 20 0.78 2.43 -8.49
N TRP A 21 -0.50 2.85 -8.40
CA TRP A 21 -1.62 1.93 -8.29
C TRP A 21 -1.72 0.99 -9.49
N ARG A 22 -1.54 1.51 -10.71
CA ARG A 22 -1.53 0.68 -11.93
C ARG A 22 -0.35 -0.29 -11.97
N ASP A 23 0.81 0.14 -11.49
CA ASP A 23 2.06 -0.64 -11.47
C ASP A 23 2.17 -1.60 -10.27
N ARG A 24 1.18 -1.64 -9.38
CA ARG A 24 1.24 -2.40 -8.12
C ARG A 24 1.52 -3.90 -8.28
N GLU A 25 1.17 -4.48 -9.43
CA GLU A 25 1.47 -5.88 -9.74
C GLU A 25 2.98 -6.17 -9.65
N ARG A 26 3.83 -5.21 -9.99
CA ARG A 26 5.30 -5.36 -9.88
C ARG A 26 5.75 -5.58 -8.44
N ILE A 27 5.05 -4.98 -7.47
CA ILE A 27 5.32 -5.19 -6.04
C ILE A 27 4.84 -6.57 -5.62
N LEU A 28 3.67 -7.01 -6.10
CA LEU A 28 3.15 -8.35 -5.82
C LEU A 28 4.08 -9.44 -6.35
N GLU A 29 4.62 -9.26 -7.56
CA GLU A 29 5.62 -10.16 -8.15
C GLU A 29 6.89 -10.21 -7.30
N TYR A 30 7.41 -9.04 -6.91
CA TYR A 30 8.57 -8.95 -6.03
C TYR A 30 8.35 -9.66 -4.69
N LEU A 31 7.20 -9.45 -4.04
CA LEU A 31 6.88 -10.08 -2.77
C LEU A 31 6.79 -11.60 -2.89
N ARG A 32 6.18 -12.11 -3.97
CA ARG A 32 6.14 -13.56 -4.25
C ARG A 32 7.54 -14.15 -4.39
N ASP A 33 8.42 -13.48 -5.13
CA ASP A 33 9.79 -13.95 -5.33
C ASP A 33 10.59 -13.93 -4.02
N GLN A 34 10.40 -12.90 -3.18
CA GLN A 34 11.00 -12.82 -1.85
C GLN A 34 10.52 -13.92 -0.92
N VAL A 35 9.20 -14.19 -0.90
CA VAL A 35 8.62 -15.28 -0.09
C VAL A 35 9.25 -16.62 -0.48
N HIS A 36 9.37 -16.91 -1.78
CA HIS A 36 10.00 -18.15 -2.24
C HIS A 36 11.47 -18.27 -1.81
N GLU A 37 12.23 -17.19 -1.86
CA GLU A 37 13.62 -17.21 -1.38
C GLU A 37 13.68 -17.41 0.14
N TRP A 38 12.84 -16.72 0.92
CA TRP A 38 12.83 -16.88 2.38
C TRP A 38 12.42 -18.28 2.83
N GLU A 39 11.42 -18.89 2.18
CA GLU A 39 11.02 -20.27 2.42
C GLU A 39 12.16 -21.25 2.09
N ARG A 40 12.94 -20.99 1.04
CA ARG A 40 14.11 -21.79 0.69
C ARG A 40 15.20 -21.73 1.77
N TYR A 41 15.40 -20.56 2.38
CA TYR A 41 16.37 -20.36 3.47
C TYR A 41 15.81 -20.69 4.86
N ASP A 42 14.49 -20.91 5.00
CA ASP A 42 13.83 -21.21 6.28
C ASP A 42 14.43 -22.46 6.97
N ARG A 43 14.97 -23.38 6.17
CA ARG A 43 15.74 -24.56 6.64
C ARG A 43 16.98 -24.19 7.47
N TRP A 44 17.50 -22.97 7.31
CA TRP A 44 18.75 -22.49 7.92
C TRP A 44 18.52 -21.31 8.86
N ILE A 45 17.54 -20.44 8.57
CA ILE A 45 17.18 -19.26 9.37
C ILE A 45 15.65 -19.15 9.39
N PRO A 46 14.99 -19.24 10.56
CA PRO A 46 13.54 -19.10 10.63
C PRO A 46 13.05 -17.73 10.13
N ASN A 47 12.28 -17.72 9.05
CA ASN A 47 11.75 -16.52 8.39
C ASN A 47 10.21 -16.46 8.39
N GLN A 48 9.53 -17.35 9.12
CA GLN A 48 8.07 -17.46 9.11
C GLN A 48 7.32 -16.13 9.29
N ARG A 49 7.75 -15.28 10.24
CA ARG A 49 7.13 -13.96 10.45
C ARG A 49 7.28 -13.00 9.26
N ALA A 50 8.41 -13.09 8.54
CA ALA A 50 8.63 -12.26 7.36
C ALA A 50 7.75 -12.73 6.20
N VAL A 51 7.62 -14.05 6.03
CA VAL A 51 6.72 -14.66 5.04
C VAL A 51 5.27 -14.27 5.33
N GLU A 52 4.80 -14.44 6.56
CA GLU A 52 3.45 -14.03 6.99
C GLU A 52 3.19 -12.55 6.68
N GLY A 53 4.11 -11.66 7.12
CA GLY A 53 3.96 -10.22 6.87
C GLY A 53 3.97 -9.84 5.39
N ALA A 54 4.76 -10.51 4.57
CA ALA A 54 4.78 -10.25 3.12
C ALA A 54 3.50 -10.73 2.43
N LEU A 55 2.94 -11.87 2.85
CA LEU A 55 1.66 -12.37 2.33
C LEU A 55 0.50 -11.46 2.74
N ASP A 56 0.47 -11.02 4.00
CA ASP A 56 -0.54 -10.06 4.49
C ASP A 56 -0.46 -8.73 3.73
N PHE A 57 0.75 -8.22 3.50
CA PHE A 57 0.96 -6.99 2.75
C PHE A 57 0.58 -7.15 1.27
N ALA A 58 0.89 -8.30 0.65
CA ALA A 58 0.47 -8.61 -0.71
C ALA A 58 -1.07 -8.67 -0.83
N ALA A 59 -1.77 -9.27 0.14
CA ALA A 59 -3.23 -9.32 0.16
C ALA A 59 -3.84 -7.91 0.28
N TYR A 60 -3.27 -7.08 1.16
CA TYR A 60 -3.67 -5.69 1.32
C TYR A 60 -3.48 -4.86 0.02
N ILE A 61 -2.41 -5.09 -0.74
CA ILE A 61 -2.17 -4.46 -2.05
C ILE A 61 -3.11 -4.99 -3.14
N ALA A 62 -3.37 -6.30 -3.17
CA ALA A 62 -4.06 -6.96 -4.28
C ALA A 62 -5.57 -6.67 -4.36
N GLY A 63 -6.21 -6.33 -3.24
CA GLY A 63 -7.65 -6.12 -3.22
C GLY A 63 -8.27 -5.94 -1.83
N GLY A 64 -7.45 -5.95 -0.79
CA GLY A 64 -7.86 -5.66 0.58
C GLY A 64 -7.94 -6.89 1.48
N THR A 65 -8.05 -6.60 2.76
CA THR A 65 -8.17 -7.53 3.88
C THR A 65 -9.42 -7.17 4.69
N ASP A 66 -9.74 -7.94 5.73
CA ASP A 66 -10.78 -7.59 6.70
C ASP A 66 -10.57 -6.22 7.35
N SER A 67 -9.33 -5.71 7.37
CA SER A 67 -8.96 -4.43 7.97
C SER A 67 -9.00 -3.25 6.99
N GLY A 68 -9.22 -3.48 5.69
CA GLY A 68 -9.24 -2.45 4.66
C GLY A 68 -8.39 -2.79 3.43
N SER A 69 -8.28 -1.83 2.51
CA SER A 69 -7.56 -1.98 1.25
C SER A 69 -6.67 -0.79 0.97
N VAL A 70 -5.53 -1.04 0.31
CA VAL A 70 -4.65 0.05 -0.13
C VAL A 70 -5.37 0.97 -1.11
N GLU A 71 -6.36 0.47 -1.86
CA GLU A 71 -7.21 1.29 -2.71
C GLU A 71 -7.91 2.38 -1.90
N THR A 72 -8.62 2.01 -0.83
CA THR A 72 -9.35 2.98 0.00
C THR A 72 -8.39 4.00 0.61
N ASP A 73 -7.24 3.55 1.09
CA ASP A 73 -6.24 4.42 1.71
C ASP A 73 -5.61 5.39 0.70
N LEU A 74 -5.36 4.94 -0.55
CA LEU A 74 -4.89 5.81 -1.61
C LEU A 74 -5.96 6.79 -2.09
N GLN A 75 -7.23 6.38 -2.15
CA GLN A 75 -8.33 7.29 -2.47
C GLN A 75 -8.47 8.40 -1.41
N ILE A 76 -8.32 8.06 -0.13
CA ILE A 76 -8.25 9.05 0.96
C ILE A 76 -7.03 9.97 0.79
N TYR A 77 -5.89 9.41 0.41
CA TYR A 77 -4.68 10.19 0.17
C TYR A 77 -4.80 11.14 -1.03
N LEU A 78 -5.38 10.69 -2.15
CA LEU A 78 -5.70 11.54 -3.30
C LEU A 78 -6.60 12.70 -2.90
N TYR A 79 -7.63 12.42 -2.08
CA TYR A 79 -8.51 13.45 -1.55
C TYR A 79 -7.74 14.49 -0.74
N TRP A 80 -6.86 14.03 0.15
CA TRP A 80 -6.04 14.93 0.96
C TRP A 80 -5.06 15.75 0.10
N LEU A 81 -4.46 15.18 -0.94
CA LEU A 81 -3.57 15.91 -1.85
C LEU A 81 -4.31 17.05 -2.58
N GLN A 82 -5.58 16.85 -2.93
CA GLN A 82 -6.44 17.84 -3.59
C GLN A 82 -6.97 18.90 -2.61
N GLU A 83 -7.60 18.46 -1.53
CA GLU A 83 -8.41 19.31 -0.64
C GLU A 83 -7.63 19.80 0.59
N ARG A 84 -6.45 19.22 0.85
CA ARG A 84 -5.60 19.49 2.02
C ARG A 84 -6.32 19.32 3.36
N ARG A 85 -7.31 18.42 3.39
CA ARG A 85 -8.05 17.96 4.56
C ARG A 85 -8.44 16.50 4.41
N SER A 86 -8.79 15.85 5.53
CA SER A 86 -9.37 14.50 5.48
C SER A 86 -10.79 14.52 4.89
N PRO A 87 -11.20 13.46 4.17
CA PRO A 87 -12.57 13.29 3.73
C PRO A 87 -13.50 13.00 4.91
N SER A 88 -14.73 13.48 4.81
CA SER A 88 -15.85 13.07 5.66
C SER A 88 -16.58 11.88 5.04
N PRO A 89 -17.43 11.15 5.79
CA PRO A 89 -18.23 10.05 5.23
C PRO A 89 -19.19 10.44 4.08
N ALA A 90 -19.47 11.75 3.92
CA ALA A 90 -20.31 12.26 2.85
C ALA A 90 -19.51 12.71 1.61
N ASP A 91 -18.18 12.84 1.72
CA ASP A 91 -17.33 13.25 0.61
C ASP A 91 -17.14 12.08 -0.37
N ARG A 92 -17.19 12.39 -1.68
CA ARG A 92 -16.85 11.42 -2.73
C ARG A 92 -15.33 11.35 -2.86
N LEU A 93 -14.78 10.16 -2.74
CA LEU A 93 -13.35 9.95 -2.90
C LEU A 93 -12.94 9.97 -4.40
N PRO A 94 -11.73 10.45 -4.74
CA PRO A 94 -11.21 10.41 -6.10
C PRO A 94 -10.92 8.98 -6.54
N GLU A 95 -11.08 8.70 -7.83
CA GLU A 95 -10.78 7.39 -8.43
C GLU A 95 -9.27 7.23 -8.67
N LEU A 96 -8.78 5.98 -8.56
CA LEU A 96 -7.39 5.57 -8.82
C LEU A 96 -7.15 5.19 -10.28
#